data_AF-A0A1V5GVD3-F1
#
_entry.id   AF-A0A1V5GVD3-F1
#
_cell.length_a   1.000
_cell.length_b   1.000
_cell.length_c   1.000
_cell.angle_alpha   90.00
_cell.angle_beta   90.00
_cell.angle_gamma   90.00
#
_symmetry.space_group_name_H-M   'P 1'
#
loop_
_entity.id
_entity.type
_entity.pdbx_description
1 polymer ?
#
loop_
_entity_poly.entity_id
_entity_poly.type
_entity_poly.pdbx_seq_one_letter_code
_entity_poly.pdbx_strand_id
1 'polypeptide(L)' 'MKMDKKENKDTRYFIDIKMTSKKIVRIDSGDRYSLREESLPEGLLRIYLTKGQFGKLKSLI' A
#
# COMPACT_ATOMS: atom_id res chain seq x y z
N MET A 1 -0.44 -21.37 -3.15
CA MET A 1 -0.24 -20.55 -4.36
C MET A 1 -0.40 -19.08 -3.98
N LYS A 2 0.65 -18.26 -4.09
CA LYS A 2 0.47 -16.80 -4.07
C LYS A 2 -0.20 -16.45 -5.39
N MET A 3 -1.46 -16.01 -5.36
CA MET A 3 -2.07 -15.41 -6.54
C MET A 3 -1.28 -14.14 -6.82
N ASP A 4 -0.43 -14.16 -7.85
CA ASP A 4 0.08 -12.93 -8.43
C ASP A 4 -1.15 -12.15 -8.91
N LYS A 5 -1.60 -11.19 -8.09
CA LYS A 5 -2.63 -10.23 -8.48
C LYS A 5 -2.10 -9.57 -9.75
N LYS A 6 -2.65 -9.94 -10.90
CA LYS A 6 -2.19 -9.49 -12.21
C LYS A 6 -2.26 -7.97 -12.23
N GLU A 7 -1.12 -7.32 -12.09
CA GLU A 7 -1.03 -5.86 -12.02
C GLU A 7 -1.65 -5.27 -13.29
N ASN A 8 -2.48 -4.25 -13.12
CA ASN A 8 -3.17 -3.56 -14.19
C ASN A 8 -3.14 -2.04 -13.96
N LYS A 9 -3.77 -1.27 -14.85
CA LYS A 9 -3.86 0.20 -14.77
C LYS A 9 -4.50 0.71 -13.46
N ASP A 10 -5.33 -0.12 -12.84
CA ASP A 10 -6.08 0.18 -11.63
C ASP A 10 -5.34 -0.24 -10.36
N THR A 11 -4.18 -0.88 -10.49
CA THR A 11 -3.32 -1.21 -9.35
C THR A 11 -2.74 0.08 -8.73
N ARG A 12 -2.80 0.16 -7.41
CA ARG A 12 -2.17 1.22 -6.60
C ARG A 12 -1.28 0.58 -5.55
N TYR A 13 -0.12 1.20 -5.37
CA TYR A 13 0.87 0.81 -4.37
C TYR A 13 0.76 1.78 -3.20
N PHE A 14 0.91 1.28 -1.99
CA PHE A 14 0.77 2.13 -0.82
C PHE A 14 1.57 1.62 0.36
N ILE A 15 1.74 2.52 1.32
CA ILE A 15 2.16 2.21 2.68
C ILE A 15 1.12 2.73 3.65
N ASP A 16 0.86 1.97 4.72
CA ASP A 16 0.08 2.45 5.85
C ASP A 16 1.03 2.73 7.01
N ILE A 17 0.92 3.92 7.60
CA ILE A 17 1.77 4.41 8.68
C ILE A 17 0.90 4.60 9.92
N LYS A 18 1.34 4.05 11.05
CA LYS A 18 0.74 4.35 12.35
C LYS A 18 1.20 5.72 12.82
N MET A 19 0.28 6.68 12.90
CA MET A 19 0.58 8.09 13.13
C MET A 19 1.20 8.38 14.50
N THR A 20 0.91 7.57 15.52
CA THR A 20 1.47 7.72 16.86
C THR A 20 2.93 7.29 16.93
N SER A 21 3.27 6.14 16.35
CA SER A 21 4.63 5.59 16.40
C SER A 21 5.50 5.93 15.18
N LYS A 22 4.91 6.56 14.15
CA LYS A 22 5.55 6.83 12.84
C LYS A 22 6.12 5.57 12.18
N LYS A 23 5.59 4.39 12.50
CA LYS A 23 6.04 3.10 11.95
C LYS A 23 5.20 2.73 10.74
N ILE A 24 5.85 2.21 9.71
CA ILE A 24 5.16 1.55 8.60
C ILE A 24 4.61 0.23 9.12
N VAL A 25 3.31 0.01 8.98
CA VAL A 25 2.62 -1.21 9.42
C VAL A 25 2.17 -2.09 8.26
N ARG A 26 2.10 -1.52 7.05
CA ARG A 26 1.74 -2.26 5.83
C ARG A 26 2.44 -1.66 4.62
N ILE A 27 2.92 -2.52 3.73
CA ILE A 27 3.47 -2.18 2.41
C ILE A 27 2.83 -3.15 1.44
N ASP A 28 1.91 -2.68 0.61
CA ASP A 28 1.08 -3.56 -0.20
C ASP A 28 0.60 -2.89 -1.50
N SER A 29 -0.05 -3.68 -2.35
CA SER A 29 -0.74 -3.20 -3.55
C SER A 29 -2.18 -3.71 -3.61
N GLY A 30 -3.05 -2.90 -4.21
CA GLY A 30 -4.47 -3.21 -4.33
C GLY A 30 -5.13 -2.52 -5.51
N ASP A 31 -6.36 -2.93 -5.78
CA ASP A 31 -7.20 -2.28 -6.79
C ASP A 31 -7.68 -0.91 -6.29
N ARG A 32 -7.62 0.11 -7.15
CA ARG A 32 -7.95 1.50 -6.82
C ARG A 32 -9.37 1.66 -6.25
N TYR A 33 -10.33 0.89 -6.75
CA TYR A 33 -11.72 1.02 -6.33
C TYR A 33 -11.92 0.40 -4.95
N SER A 34 -11.37 -0.80 -4.73
CA SER A 34 -11.40 -1.43 -3.41
C SER A 34 -10.67 -0.60 -2.34
N LEU A 35 -9.52 0.00 -2.66
CA LEU A 35 -8.77 0.84 -1.71
C LEU A 35 -9.46 2.17 -1.38
N ARG A 36 -10.37 2.65 -2.24
CA ARG A 36 -11.19 3.84 -1.98
C ARG A 36 -12.34 3.56 -1.01
N GLU A 37 -12.87 2.33 -1.05
CA GLU A 37 -13.94 1.87 -0.18
C GLU A 37 -13.41 1.37 1.17
N GLU A 38 -12.12 1.05 1.26
CA GLU A 38 -11.47 0.62 2.49
C GLU A 38 -11.47 1.75 3.54
N SER A 39 -12.17 1.52 4.65
CA SER A 39 -12.06 2.36 5.84
C SER A 39 -10.78 2.00 6.59
N LEU A 40 -9.87 2.96 6.70
CA LEU A 40 -8.66 2.80 7.48
C LEU A 40 -8.97 2.90 8.98
N PRO A 41 -8.43 1.99 9.81
CA PRO A 41 -8.47 2.15 11.26
C PRO A 41 -7.97 3.52 11.71
N GLU A 42 -8.55 4.03 12.80
CA GLU A 42 -8.16 5.31 13.37
C GLU A 42 -6.65 5.36 13.68
N GLY A 43 -6.03 6.48 13.32
CA GLY A 43 -4.60 6.69 13.52
C GLY A 43 -3.69 6.00 12.48
N LEU A 44 -4.24 5.38 11.44
CA LEU A 44 -3.49 5.00 10.25
C LEU A 44 -3.58 6.06 9.15
N LEU A 45 -2.44 6.34 8.52
CA LEU A 45 -2.35 7.17 7.33
C LEU A 45 -1.86 6.32 6.17
N ARG A 46 -2.62 6.31 5.08
CA ARG A 46 -2.21 5.69 3.81
C ARG A 46 -1.50 6.71 2.92
N ILE A 47 -0.32 6.34 2.44
CA ILE A 47 0.44 7.10 1.44
C ILE A 47 0.54 6.26 0.17
N TYR A 48 0.08 6.83 -0.95
CA TYR A 48 0.19 6.19 -2.25
C TYR A 48 1.56 6.42 -2.87
N LEU A 49 2.08 5.37 -3.50
CA LEU A 49 3.39 5.34 -4.14
C LEU A 49 3.25 5.06 -5.64
N THR A 50 4.22 5.55 -6.40
CA THR A 50 4.48 5.04 -7.75
C THR A 50 5.03 3.61 -7.69
N LYS A 51 4.90 2.85 -8.78
CA LYS A 51 5.49 1.50 -8.90
C LYS A 51 6.99 1.51 -8.61
N GLY A 52 7.71 2.51 -9.12
CA GLY A 52 9.15 2.65 -8.90
C GLY A 52 9.52 2.89 -7.43
N GLN A 53 8.79 3.76 -6.73
CA GLN A 53 8.99 3.99 -5.29
C GLN A 53 8.68 2.73 -4.47
N PHE A 54 7.60 2.03 -4.79
CA PHE A 54 7.23 0.78 -4.13
C PHE A 54 8.28 -0.31 -4.34
N GLY A 55 8.79 -0.45 -5.57
CA GLY A 55 9.87 -1.39 -5.89
C GLY A 55 11.14 -1.10 -5.10
N LYS A 56 11.57 0.17 -5.02
CA LYS A 56 12.72 0.58 -4.20
C LYS A 56 12.51 0.28 -2.72
N LEU A 57 11.30 0.54 -2.21
CA LEU A 57 10.99 0.26 -0.81
C LEU A 57 11.08 -1.25 -0.53
N LYS A 58 10.46 -2.09 -1.37
CA LYS A 58 10.53 -3.56 -1.23
C LYS A 58 11.94 -4.13 -1.33
N SER A 59 12.88 -3.46 -1.99
CA SER A 59 14.28 -3.92 -2.05
C SER A 59 15.10 -3.59 -0.79
N LEU A 60 14.59 -2.71 0.09
CA LEU A 60 15.30 -2.25 1.29
C LEU A 60 14.93 -3.02 2.57
N ILE A 61 13.91 -3.87 2.49
CA ILE A 61 13.30 -4.66 3.58
C ILE A 61 13.25 -6.13 3.17
#